data_AF-A0A1I5BDS2-F1
#
_entry.id   AF-A0A1I5BDS2-F1
#
_cell.length_a   1.000
_cell.length_b   1.000
_cell.length_c   1.000
_cell.angle_alpha   90.00
_cell.angle_beta   90.00
_cell.angle_gamma   90.00
#
_symmetry.space_group_name_H-M   'P 1'
#
loop_
_entity.id
_entity.type
_entity.pdbx_description
1 polymer ?
#
loop_
_entity_poly.entity_id
_entity_poly.type
_entity_poly.pdbx_seq_one_letter_code
_entity_poly.pdbx_strand_id
1 'polypeptide(L)'
;MSSYNLEGVEEMAGGDKEFMKVVVQTFLEEIPPDVDAMNEAISNNNPTLAYQYAHKMKPNLQLFGLELMDEVKVIESWAKAGRKKDEVPQAAAKITKKVKVAGIALRRDFELE
;
A
#
# COMPACT_ATOMS: atom_id res chain seq x y z
N MET A 1 -12.01 11.44 -7.46
CA MET A 1 -11.82 10.26 -6.61
C MET A 1 -10.84 10.63 -5.53
N SER A 2 -11.23 10.44 -4.27
CA SER A 2 -10.37 10.69 -3.11
C SER A 2 -9.10 9.81 -3.16
N SER A 3 -8.00 10.33 -2.64
CA SER A 3 -6.71 9.64 -2.64
C SER A 3 -6.68 8.42 -1.71
N TYR A 4 -7.57 8.39 -0.72
CA TYR A 4 -7.78 7.36 0.30
C TYR A 4 -9.24 7.41 0.81
N ASN A 5 -9.66 6.41 1.59
CA ASN A 5 -10.89 6.40 2.40
C ASN A 5 -10.55 5.93 3.83
N LEU A 6 -11.04 6.63 4.85
CA LEU A 6 -10.78 6.36 6.28
C LEU A 6 -11.94 5.69 7.01
N GLU A 7 -13.03 5.30 6.34
CA GLU A 7 -14.19 4.64 6.98
C GLU A 7 -13.74 3.45 7.85
N GLY A 8 -12.88 2.57 7.31
CA GLY A 8 -12.34 1.45 8.07
C GLY A 8 -11.41 1.86 9.22
N VAL A 9 -10.67 2.97 9.09
CA VAL A 9 -9.83 3.51 10.17
C VAL A 9 -10.69 4.11 11.28
N GLU A 10 -11.75 4.83 10.92
CA GLU A 10 -12.69 5.44 11.87
C GLU A 10 -13.49 4.37 12.63
N GLU A 11 -13.97 3.33 11.94
CA GLU A 11 -14.60 2.17 12.57
C GLU A 11 -13.65 1.46 13.54
N MET A 12 -12.39 1.21 13.13
CA MET A 12 -11.39 0.58 13.99
C MET A 12 -11.07 1.42 15.22
N ALA A 13 -11.10 2.74 15.07
CA ALA A 13 -10.84 3.68 16.16
C ALA A 13 -12.04 3.91 17.09
N GLY A 14 -13.25 3.49 16.71
CA GLY A 14 -14.46 3.76 17.48
C GLY A 14 -14.72 5.25 17.70
N GLY A 15 -14.29 6.10 16.76
CA GLY A 15 -14.39 7.56 16.87
C GLY A 15 -13.27 8.25 17.69
N ASP A 16 -12.28 7.50 18.19
CA ASP A 16 -11.11 8.06 18.87
C ASP A 16 -10.14 8.70 17.85
N LYS A 17 -10.17 10.04 17.79
CA LYS A 17 -9.34 10.82 16.87
C LYS A 17 -7.84 10.71 17.15
N GLU A 18 -7.44 10.53 18.40
CA GLU A 18 -6.02 10.36 18.74
C GLU A 18 -5.53 9.01 18.24
N PHE A 19 -6.33 7.96 18.43
CA PHE A 19 -6.03 6.65 17.87
C PHE A 19 -6.02 6.65 16.34
N MET A 20 -6.97 7.33 15.68
CA MET A 20 -6.93 7.51 14.22
C MET A 20 -5.60 8.14 13.76
N LYS A 21 -5.12 9.18 14.46
CA LYS A 21 -3.85 9.83 14.14
C LYS A 21 -2.67 8.87 14.27
N VAL A 22 -2.64 8.03 15.31
CA VAL A 22 -1.62 6.99 15.48
C VAL A 22 -1.63 6.02 14.31
N VAL A 23 -2.81 5.51 13.92
CA VAL A 23 -2.94 4.58 12.78
C VAL A 23 -2.46 5.20 11.48
N VAL A 24 -2.80 6.47 11.23
CA VAL A 24 -2.35 7.21 10.06
C VAL A 24 -0.83 7.40 10.07
N GLN A 25 -0.24 7.76 11.21
CA GLN A 25 1.22 7.87 11.35
C GLN A 25 1.91 6.54 11.06
N THR A 26 1.44 5.44 11.65
CA THR A 26 1.97 4.10 11.39
C THR A 26 1.91 3.75 9.91
N PHE A 27 0.81 4.04 9.22
CA PHE A 27 0.72 3.85 7.78
C PHE A 27 1.77 4.65 7.00
N LEU A 28 1.96 5.93 7.37
CA LEU A 28 2.91 6.84 6.73
C LEU A 28 4.37 6.44 6.96
N GLU A 29 4.67 5.74 8.05
CA GLU A 29 6.00 5.27 8.41
C GLU A 29 6.31 3.89 7.83
N GLU A 30 5.36 2.96 7.83
CA GLU A 30 5.62 1.57 7.49
C GLU A 30 5.35 1.22 6.02
N ILE A 31 4.34 1.83 5.39
CA ILE A 31 3.93 1.41 4.04
C ILE A 31 4.84 1.93 2.93
N PRO A 32 5.32 3.20 2.94
CA PRO A 32 6.28 3.66 1.94
C PRO A 32 7.55 2.78 1.83
N PRO A 33 8.27 2.44 2.92
CA PRO A 33 9.44 1.57 2.81
C PRO A 33 9.11 0.15 2.35
N ASP A 34 7.94 -0.40 2.72
CA ASP A 34 7.48 -1.69 2.19
C ASP A 34 7.22 -1.65 0.67
N VAL A 35 6.72 -0.52 0.15
CA VAL A 35 6.57 -0.29 -1.30
C VAL A 35 7.94 -0.23 -1.99
N ASP A 36 8.91 0.47 -1.40
CA ASP A 36 10.26 0.55 -1.95
C ASP A 36 10.93 -0.83 -2.00
N ALA A 37 10.81 -1.61 -0.92
CA ALA A 37 11.33 -2.98 -0.86
C ALA A 37 10.62 -3.93 -1.86
N MET A 38 9.32 -3.76 -2.07
CA MET A 38 8.58 -4.46 -3.13
C MET A 38 9.14 -4.12 -4.52
N ASN A 39 9.37 -2.84 -4.82
CA ASN A 39 9.91 -2.39 -6.10
C ASN A 39 11.34 -2.90 -6.33
N GLU A 40 12.16 -2.93 -5.28
CA GLU A 40 13.50 -3.51 -5.32
C GLU A 40 13.44 -5.02 -5.62
N ALA A 41 12.57 -5.78 -4.94
CA ALA A 41 12.36 -7.19 -5.21
C ALA A 41 11.90 -7.45 -6.66
N ILE A 42 11.01 -6.60 -7.20
CA ILE A 42 10.58 -6.67 -8.60
C ILE A 42 11.74 -6.41 -9.58
N SER A 43 12.61 -5.45 -9.25
CA SER A 43 13.78 -5.10 -10.07
C SER A 43 14.83 -6.22 -10.06
N ASN A 44 15.00 -6.87 -8.92
CA ASN A 44 15.87 -8.04 -8.75
C ASN A 44 15.25 -9.36 -9.23
N ASN A 45 14.10 -9.31 -9.89
CA ASN A 45 13.36 -10.49 -10.37
C ASN A 45 13.15 -11.54 -9.25
N ASN A 46 12.88 -11.08 -8.02
CA ASN A 46 12.58 -11.91 -6.85
C ASN A 46 11.07 -11.93 -6.58
N PRO A 47 10.31 -12.83 -7.24
CA PRO A 47 8.87 -12.90 -7.11
C PRO A 47 8.38 -13.19 -5.69
N THR A 48 9.08 -14.07 -4.97
CA THR A 48 8.71 -14.49 -3.63
C THR A 48 8.74 -13.31 -2.66
N LEU A 49 9.82 -12.53 -2.70
CA LEU A 49 9.98 -11.37 -1.83
C LEU A 49 9.01 -10.24 -2.21
N ALA A 50 8.81 -9.99 -3.51
CA ALA A 50 7.83 -9.01 -3.97
C ALA A 50 6.41 -9.35 -3.49
N TYR A 51 6.03 -10.64 -3.55
CA TYR A 51 4.76 -11.12 -3.02
C TYR A 51 4.65 -10.94 -1.49
N GLN A 52 5.72 -11.22 -0.74
CA GLN A 52 5.71 -11.03 0.72
C GLN A 52 5.39 -9.60 1.11
N TYR A 53 6.03 -8.60 0.49
CA TYR A 53 5.74 -7.19 0.74
C TYR A 53 4.32 -6.81 0.27
N ALA A 54 3.91 -7.23 -0.94
CA ALA A 54 2.57 -6.95 -1.43
C ALA A 54 1.48 -7.53 -0.51
N HIS A 55 1.68 -8.74 0.01
CA HIS A 55 0.78 -9.40 0.95
C HIS A 55 0.78 -8.71 2.33
N LYS A 56 1.96 -8.30 2.83
CA LYS A 56 2.10 -7.54 4.09
C LYS A 56 1.34 -6.21 4.04
N MET A 57 1.45 -5.48 2.94
CA MET A 57 0.79 -4.19 2.78
C MET A 57 -0.72 -4.30 2.52
N LYS A 58 -1.19 -5.41 1.93
CA LYS A 58 -2.59 -5.63 1.54
C LYS A 58 -3.64 -5.17 2.55
N PRO A 59 -3.61 -5.59 3.84
CA PRO A 59 -4.60 -5.13 4.82
C PRO A 59 -4.58 -3.60 5.01
N ASN A 60 -3.41 -2.96 4.98
CA ASN A 60 -3.29 -1.50 5.07
C ASN A 60 -3.86 -0.81 3.82
N LEU A 61 -3.59 -1.33 2.63
CA LEU A 61 -4.16 -0.77 1.39
C LEU A 61 -5.70 -0.87 1.38
N GLN A 62 -6.27 -1.91 2.00
CA GLN A 62 -7.72 -2.05 2.17
C GLN A 62 -8.26 -1.10 3.23
N LEU A 63 -7.60 -1.04 4.39
CA LEU A 63 -8.02 -0.20 5.52
C LEU A 63 -8.08 1.29 5.12
N PHE A 64 -7.14 1.73 4.28
CA PHE A 64 -7.08 3.10 3.76
C PHE A 64 -7.83 3.27 2.42
N GLY A 65 -8.60 2.27 1.98
CA GLY A 65 -9.46 2.36 0.81
C GLY A 65 -8.75 2.75 -0.48
N LEU A 66 -7.54 2.21 -0.73
CA LEU A 66 -6.71 2.60 -1.87
C LEU A 66 -7.10 1.92 -3.18
N GLU A 67 -7.98 0.91 -3.15
CA GLU A 67 -8.49 0.20 -4.33
C GLU A 67 -7.36 -0.41 -5.20
N LEU A 68 -6.39 -1.06 -4.55
CA LEU A 68 -5.18 -1.63 -5.19
C LEU A 68 -5.17 -3.17 -5.27
N MET A 69 -6.32 -3.81 -5.05
CA MET A 69 -6.37 -5.27 -4.90
C MET A 69 -6.03 -6.02 -6.19
N ASP A 70 -6.34 -5.45 -7.35
CA ASP A 70 -6.01 -6.08 -8.63
C ASP A 70 -4.51 -5.98 -8.93
N GLU A 71 -3.85 -4.88 -8.58
CA GLU A 71 -2.41 -4.72 -8.69
C GLU A 71 -1.67 -5.70 -7.76
N VAL A 72 -2.15 -5.85 -6.52
CA VAL A 72 -1.61 -6.85 -5.59
C VAL A 72 -1.74 -8.25 -6.21
N LYS A 73 -2.90 -8.63 -6.74
CA LYS A 73 -3.10 -9.94 -7.39
C LYS A 73 -2.17 -10.18 -8.57
N VAL A 74 -1.78 -9.16 -9.34
CA VAL A 74 -0.81 -9.30 -10.43
C VAL A 74 0.55 -9.76 -9.87
N ILE A 75 0.99 -9.19 -8.75
CA ILE A 75 2.24 -9.56 -8.07
C ILE A 75 2.11 -10.96 -7.44
N GLU A 76 0.98 -11.28 -6.80
CA GLU A 76 0.70 -12.62 -6.26
C GLU A 76 0.74 -13.68 -7.37
N SER A 77 0.18 -13.37 -8.55
CA SER A 77 0.15 -14.26 -9.70
C SER A 77 1.55 -14.48 -10.28
N TRP A 78 2.40 -13.46 -10.28
CA TRP A 78 3.79 -13.60 -10.68
C TRP A 78 4.53 -14.60 -9.78
N ALA A 79 4.35 -14.51 -8.46
CA ALA A 79 4.96 -15.44 -7.52
C ALA A 79 4.52 -16.89 -7.69
N LYS A 80 3.24 -17.11 -8.03
CA LYS A 80 2.71 -18.45 -8.31
C LYS A 80 3.19 -19.02 -9.65
N ALA A 81 3.27 -18.18 -10.69
CA ALA A 81 3.59 -18.62 -12.04
C ALA A 81 5.11 -18.77 -12.29
N GLY A 82 5.96 -18.11 -11.50
CA GLY A 82 7.42 -18.14 -11.65
C GLY A 82 7.95 -17.40 -12.88
N ARG A 83 7.09 -16.76 -13.68
CA ARG A 83 7.46 -15.94 -14.85
C ARG A 83 6.90 -14.55 -14.73
N LYS A 84 7.76 -13.53 -14.85
CA LYS A 84 7.38 -12.12 -14.74
C LYS A 84 6.49 -11.74 -15.92
N LYS A 85 5.29 -11.26 -15.61
CA LYS A 85 4.37 -10.69 -16.60
C LYS A 85 4.75 -9.23 -16.87
N ASP A 86 4.52 -8.76 -18.10
CA ASP A 86 4.68 -7.35 -18.48
C ASP A 86 3.84 -6.38 -17.64
N GLU A 87 2.80 -6.89 -16.99
CA GLU A 87 1.91 -6.14 -16.09
C GLU A 87 2.51 -5.88 -14.71
N VAL A 88 3.52 -6.65 -14.27
CA VAL A 88 4.09 -6.54 -12.91
C VAL A 88 4.67 -5.13 -12.65
N PRO A 89 5.51 -4.55 -13.54
CA PRO A 89 6.02 -3.19 -13.33
C PRO A 89 4.90 -2.14 -13.31
N GLN A 90 3.85 -2.32 -14.11
CA GLN A 90 2.72 -1.39 -14.17
C GLN A 90 1.91 -1.42 -12.87
N ALA A 91 1.67 -2.63 -12.34
CA ALA A 91 1.03 -2.83 -11.04
C ALA A 91 1.85 -2.17 -9.91
N ALA A 92 3.16 -2.39 -9.89
CA ALA A 92 4.05 -1.79 -8.90
C ALA A 92 4.04 -0.26 -8.96
N ALA A 93 4.10 0.31 -10.17
CA ALA A 93 4.06 1.75 -10.38
C ALA A 93 2.72 2.35 -9.91
N LYS A 94 1.61 1.67 -10.15
CA LYS A 94 0.27 2.11 -9.70
C LYS A 94 0.15 2.07 -8.17
N ILE A 95 0.63 1.01 -7.51
CA ILE A 95 0.71 0.93 -6.05
C ILE A 95 1.54 2.09 -5.51
N THR A 96 2.75 2.27 -6.04
CA THR A 96 3.69 3.33 -5.62
C THR A 96 3.06 4.71 -5.73
N LYS A 97 2.44 5.02 -6.88
CA LYS A 97 1.79 6.31 -7.11
C LYS A 97 0.64 6.54 -6.13
N LYS A 98 -0.22 5.54 -5.93
CA LYS A 98 -1.41 5.67 -5.08
C LYS A 98 -1.02 5.83 -3.61
N VAL A 99 -0.07 5.03 -3.10
CA VAL A 99 0.47 5.16 -1.74
C VAL A 99 1.10 6.53 -1.54
N LYS A 100 1.91 7.02 -2.48
CA LYS A 100 2.52 8.35 -2.39
C LYS A 100 1.48 9.48 -2.35
N VAL A 101 0.49 9.43 -3.24
CA VAL A 101 -0.58 10.44 -3.30
C VAL A 101 -1.46 10.41 -2.04
N ALA A 102 -1.79 9.21 -1.54
CA ALA A 102 -2.49 9.05 -0.28
C ALA A 102 -1.67 9.60 0.89
N GLY A 103 -0.38 9.27 0.95
CA GLY A 103 0.51 9.73 2.02
C GLY A 103 0.65 11.24 2.09
N ILE A 104 0.77 11.92 0.93
CA ILE A 104 0.80 13.39 0.87
C ILE A 104 -0.51 13.99 1.40
N ALA A 105 -1.65 13.42 0.97
CA ALA A 105 -2.96 13.90 1.40
C ALA A 105 -3.18 13.68 2.91
N LEU A 106 -2.85 12.48 3.43
CA LEU A 106 -2.92 12.16 4.86
C LEU A 106 -2.04 13.08 5.71
N ARG A 107 -0.80 13.35 5.28
CA ARG A 107 0.08 14.30 5.99
C ARG A 107 -0.55 15.68 6.11
N ARG A 108 -1.10 16.19 5.00
CA ARG A 108 -1.79 17.48 4.98
C ARG A 108 -3.03 17.49 5.86
N ASP A 109 -3.86 16.46 5.75
CA ASP A 109 -5.18 16.44 6.37
C ASP A 109 -5.10 16.14 7.89
N PHE A 110 -4.01 15.54 8.37
CA PHE A 110 -3.72 15.30 9.80
C PHE A 110 -2.68 16.27 10.41
N GLU A 111 -2.27 17.28 9.65
CA GLU A 111 -1.27 18.28 10.05
C GLU A 111 0.03 17.61 10.54
N LEU A 112 0.50 16.62 9.79
CA LEU A 112 1.75 15.88 10.02
C LEU A 112 2.82 16.41 9.06
N GLU A 113 3.99 16.76 9.59
CA GLU A 113 5.16 17.23 8.82
C GLU A 113 5.78 16.14 7.93
#